data_AF-A0A2V8YHZ4-F1
#
_entry.id   AF-A0A2V8YHZ4-F1
#
_cell.length_a   1.000
_cell.length_b   1.000
_cell.length_c   1.000
_cell.angle_alpha   90.00
_cell.angle_beta   90.00
_cell.angle_gamma   90.00
#
_symmetry.space_group_name_H-M   'P 1'
#
loop_
_entity.id
_entity.type
_entity.pdbx_description
1 polymer ?
#
loop_
_entity_poly.entity_id
_entity_poly.type
_entity_poly.pdbx_seq_one_letter_code
_entity_poly.pdbx_strand_id
1 'polypeptide(L)'
;MWTNFQRGEETVILDWYTILVGILALLALVMHGGLWVQMKASGEVSSRAGKLAAQTCWGVVVLTALVTPVTFRVQPQILANFSTWPWGFVFPLLAVAGLAGVLLRCENATNAEPSLPLAPI
;
A
#
# COMPACT_ATOMS: atom_id res chain seq x y z
N MET A 1 -26.91 -5.01 -16.48
CA MET A 1 -26.30 -3.98 -15.59
C MET A 1 -25.93 -4.62 -14.25
N TRP A 2 -24.69 -5.13 -14.08
CA TRP A 2 -23.96 -5.20 -12.79
C TRP A 2 -22.55 -5.82 -12.90
N THR A 3 -22.17 -6.46 -14.01
CA THR A 3 -20.82 -7.03 -14.15
C THR A 3 -20.35 -7.00 -15.59
N ASN A 4 -19.68 -5.92 -15.98
CA ASN A 4 -18.78 -5.94 -17.12
C ASN A 4 -17.39 -5.57 -16.59
N PHE A 5 -16.55 -6.60 -16.38
CA PHE A 5 -15.16 -6.45 -15.97
C PHE A 5 -14.22 -6.09 -17.14
N GLN A 6 -14.80 -5.75 -18.29
CA GLN A 6 -14.08 -5.37 -19.51
C GLN A 6 -14.19 -3.86 -19.71
N ARG A 7 -13.07 -3.21 -20.04
CA ARG A 7 -13.06 -1.82 -20.48
C ARG A 7 -13.73 -1.72 -21.86
N GLY A 8 -15.01 -1.35 -21.87
CA GLY A 8 -15.79 -0.97 -23.05
C GLY A 8 -16.58 0.32 -22.78
N GLU A 9 -17.06 0.98 -23.84
CA GLU A 9 -17.55 2.37 -23.93
C GLU A 9 -18.57 2.88 -22.88
N GLU A 10 -19.15 2.02 -22.04
CA GLU A 10 -19.94 2.40 -20.87
C GLU A 10 -19.12 2.22 -19.59
N THR A 11 -18.47 3.30 -19.14
CA THR A 11 -17.72 3.35 -17.88
C THR A 11 -18.62 3.05 -16.68
N VAL A 12 -18.66 1.80 -16.23
CA VAL A 12 -19.33 1.37 -15.01
C VAL A 12 -18.48 1.81 -13.80
N ILE A 13 -19.15 2.33 -12.77
CA ILE A 13 -18.56 2.96 -11.55
C ILE A 13 -17.51 2.07 -10.83
N LEU A 14 -17.56 0.74 -11.04
CA LEU A 14 -16.62 -0.23 -10.46
C LEU A 14 -15.96 -1.07 -11.57
N ASP A 15 -14.75 -0.70 -12.00
CA ASP A 15 -13.88 -1.45 -12.91
C ASP A 15 -12.81 -2.24 -12.13
N TRP A 16 -12.18 -3.26 -12.75
CA TRP A 16 -11.11 -4.06 -12.13
C TRP A 16 -9.96 -3.18 -11.58
N TYR A 17 -9.67 -2.07 -12.25
CA TYR A 17 -8.71 -1.08 -11.78
C TYR A 17 -9.15 -0.44 -10.44
N THR A 18 -10.41 -0.04 -10.34
CA THR A 18 -10.95 0.56 -9.10
C THR A 18 -10.99 -0.44 -7.95
N ILE A 19 -11.18 -1.75 -8.23
CA ILE A 19 -11.08 -2.81 -7.22
C ILE A 19 -9.66 -2.92 -6.69
N LEU A 20 -8.65 -2.93 -7.57
CA LEU A 20 -7.23 -2.96 -7.15
C LEU A 20 -6.86 -1.73 -6.31
N VAL A 21 -7.29 -0.54 -6.74
CA VAL A 21 -7.08 0.70 -5.99
C VAL A 21 -7.79 0.65 -4.63
N GLY A 22 -9.00 0.09 -4.57
CA GLY A 22 -9.74 -0.09 -3.32
C GLY A 22 -9.04 -1.04 -2.34
N ILE A 23 -8.50 -2.16 -2.83
CA ILE A 23 -7.70 -3.09 -2.01
C ILE A 23 -6.43 -2.39 -1.50
N LEU A 24 -5.76 -1.61 -2.35
CA LEU A 24 -4.58 -0.83 -1.95
C LEU A 24 -4.91 0.16 -0.84
N ALA A 25 -5.99 0.91 -0.99
CA ALA A 25 -6.45 1.87 0.02
C ALA A 25 -6.78 1.18 1.35
N LEU A 26 -7.47 0.03 1.30
CA LEU A 26 -7.78 -0.75 2.49
C LEU A 26 -6.52 -1.24 3.21
N LEU A 27 -5.56 -1.83 2.48
CA LEU A 27 -4.30 -2.29 3.07
C LEU A 27 -3.50 -1.14 3.68
N ALA A 28 -3.44 0.01 2.99
CA ALA A 28 -2.75 1.19 3.50
C ALA A 28 -3.40 1.71 4.80
N LEU A 29 -4.74 1.72 4.86
CA LEU A 29 -5.47 2.16 6.05
C LEU A 29 -5.30 1.19 7.23
N VAL A 30 -5.33 -0.12 6.98
CA VAL A 30 -5.09 -1.15 8.00
C VAL A 30 -3.67 -1.03 8.57
N MET A 31 -2.67 -0.86 7.70
CA MET A 31 -1.28 -0.65 8.12
C MET A 31 -1.14 0.62 8.97
N HIS A 32 -1.68 1.75 8.51
CA HIS A 32 -1.61 3.02 9.23
C HIS A 32 -2.35 2.97 10.57
N GLY A 33 -3.56 2.41 10.58
CA GLY A 33 -4.36 2.23 11.79
C GLY A 33 -3.68 1.29 12.78
N GLY A 34 -3.10 0.19 12.31
CA GLY A 34 -2.34 -0.75 13.14
C GLY A 34 -1.14 -0.08 13.82
N LEU A 35 -0.38 0.75 13.09
CA LEU A 35 0.74 1.52 13.65
C LEU A 35 0.29 2.56 14.67
N TRP A 36 -0.82 3.28 14.39
CA TRP A 36 -1.37 4.25 15.31
C TRP A 36 -1.85 3.58 16.61
N VAL A 37 -2.52 2.43 16.50
CA VAL A 37 -2.95 1.64 17.66
C VAL A 37 -1.74 1.10 18.41
N GLN A 38 -0.71 0.59 17.73
CA GLN A 38 0.52 0.13 18.38
C GLN A 38 1.19 1.24 19.21
N MET A 39 1.18 2.48 18.69
CA MET A 39 1.74 3.65 19.37
C MET A 39 0.89 4.10 20.57
N LYS A 40 -0.44 3.90 20.54
CA LYS A 40 -1.36 4.38 21.57
C LYS A 40 -1.75 3.34 22.61
N ALA A 41 -1.76 2.06 22.25
CA ALA A 41 -2.14 0.97 23.12
C ALA A 41 -0.90 0.37 23.83
N SER A 42 -1.13 -0.39 24.89
CA SER A 42 -0.10 -1.14 25.62
C SER A 42 -0.49 -2.62 25.74
N GLY A 43 0.48 -3.47 26.02
CA GLY A 43 0.27 -4.91 26.22
C GLY A 43 -0.14 -5.64 24.93
N GLU A 44 -1.05 -6.62 25.08
CA GLU A 44 -1.39 -7.57 24.01
C GLU A 44 -2.00 -6.89 22.77
N VAL A 45 -2.82 -5.84 22.96
CA VAL A 45 -3.44 -5.09 21.87
C VAL A 45 -2.39 -4.38 21.01
N SER A 46 -1.35 -3.81 21.62
CA SER A 46 -0.24 -3.18 20.90
C SER A 46 0.53 -4.20 20.05
N SER A 47 0.83 -5.38 20.62
CA SER A 47 1.51 -6.47 19.90
C SER A 47 0.69 -6.98 18.71
N ARG A 48 -0.62 -7.20 18.89
CA ARG A 48 -1.52 -7.65 17.82
C ARG A 48 -1.65 -6.62 16.69
N ALA A 49 -1.78 -5.35 17.04
CA ALA A 49 -1.84 -4.26 16.06
C ALA A 49 -0.52 -4.12 15.27
N GLY A 50 0.63 -4.24 15.94
CA GLY A 50 1.94 -4.24 15.29
C GLY A 50 2.13 -5.41 14.33
N LYS A 51 1.68 -6.62 14.69
CA LYS A 51 1.71 -7.79 13.79
C LYS A 51 0.86 -7.57 12.54
N LEU A 52 -0.36 -7.04 12.69
CA LEU A 52 -1.24 -6.76 11.55
C LEU A 52 -0.65 -5.68 10.63
N ALA A 53 -0.05 -4.64 11.21
CA ALA A 53 0.65 -3.62 10.44
C ALA A 53 1.87 -4.19 9.68
N ALA A 54 2.65 -5.08 10.30
CA ALA A 54 3.77 -5.75 9.66
C ALA A 54 3.31 -6.68 8.52
N GLN A 55 2.22 -7.43 8.70
CA GLN A 55 1.68 -8.33 7.66
C GLN A 55 1.15 -7.57 6.45
N THR A 56 0.48 -6.44 6.67
CA THR A 56 -0.08 -5.61 5.58
C THR A 56 0.98 -4.77 4.86
N CYS A 57 2.16 -4.57 5.48
CA CYS A 57 3.30 -3.83 4.95
C CYS A 57 3.69 -4.29 3.52
N TRP A 58 3.98 -5.57 3.34
CA TRP A 58 4.34 -6.13 2.03
C TRP A 58 3.19 -6.04 1.01
N GLY A 59 1.95 -6.21 1.45
CA GLY A 59 0.77 -6.06 0.60
C GLY A 59 0.65 -4.65 0.02
N VAL A 60 0.87 -3.61 0.84
CA VAL A 60 0.89 -2.21 0.39
C VAL A 60 2.00 -1.99 -0.63
N VAL A 61 3.20 -2.52 -0.37
CA VAL A 61 4.36 -2.34 -1.27
C VAL A 61 4.10 -2.95 -2.64
N VAL A 62 3.73 -4.23 -2.67
CA VAL A 62 3.48 -4.97 -3.93
C VAL A 62 2.35 -4.33 -4.71
N LEU A 63 1.25 -3.99 -4.04
CA LEU A 63 0.07 -3.46 -4.72
C LEU A 63 0.30 -2.02 -5.20
N THR A 64 1.06 -1.20 -4.47
CA THR A 64 1.49 0.12 -4.96
C THR A 64 2.36 -0.02 -6.21
N ALA A 65 3.37 -0.90 -6.15
CA ALA A 65 4.28 -1.14 -7.27
C ALA A 65 3.55 -1.68 -8.53
N LEU A 66 2.45 -2.42 -8.36
CA LEU A 66 1.63 -2.95 -9.44
C LEU A 66 0.64 -1.91 -9.98
N VAL A 67 -0.06 -1.18 -9.10
CA VAL A 67 -1.07 -0.19 -9.49
C VAL A 67 -0.44 1.02 -10.18
N THR A 68 0.71 1.52 -9.70
CA THR A 68 1.39 2.68 -10.29
C THR A 68 1.62 2.59 -11.80
N PRO A 69 2.28 1.55 -12.36
CA PRO A 69 2.45 1.42 -13.81
C PRO A 69 1.14 1.17 -14.56
N VAL A 70 0.16 0.52 -13.93
CA VAL A 70 -1.18 0.35 -14.49
C VAL A 70 -1.87 1.71 -14.64
N THR A 71 -1.78 2.59 -13.65
CA THR A 71 -2.33 3.95 -13.72
C THR A 71 -1.76 4.74 -14.88
N PHE A 72 -0.43 4.69 -15.11
CA PHE A 72 0.20 5.34 -16.26
C PHE A 72 -0.29 4.78 -17.60
N ARG A 73 -0.62 3.49 -17.69
CA ARG A 73 -1.20 2.88 -18.90
C ARG A 73 -2.68 3.20 -19.09
N VAL A 74 -3.44 3.35 -18.01
CA VAL A 74 -4.88 3.64 -18.06
C VAL A 74 -5.13 5.13 -18.32
N GLN A 75 -4.29 6.02 -17.79
CA GLN A 75 -4.44 7.46 -17.92
C GLN A 75 -3.19 8.10 -18.56
N PRO A 76 -3.01 7.97 -19.89
CA PRO A 76 -1.87 8.55 -20.60
C PRO A 76 -1.81 10.08 -20.50
N GLN A 77 -2.95 10.72 -20.27
CA GLN A 77 -3.09 12.15 -20.02
C GLN A 77 -2.36 12.66 -18.76
N ILE A 78 -2.07 11.78 -17.79
CA ILE A 78 -1.22 12.13 -16.64
C ILE A 78 0.20 12.48 -17.11
N LEU A 79 0.75 11.69 -18.04
CA LEU A 79 2.11 11.92 -18.57
C LEU A 79 2.19 13.22 -19.37
N ALA A 80 1.13 13.56 -20.12
CA ALA A 80 1.03 14.84 -20.80
C ALA A 80 0.96 16.02 -19.82
N ASN A 81 0.23 15.87 -18.71
CA ASN A 81 0.13 16.91 -17.67
C ASN A 81 1.44 17.13 -16.90
N PHE A 82 2.26 16.09 -16.72
CA PHE A 82 3.59 16.23 -16.10
C PHE A 82 4.54 17.14 -16.91
N SER A 83 4.38 17.18 -18.23
CA SER A 83 5.17 18.08 -19.10
C SER A 83 4.75 19.54 -18.95
N THR A 84 3.46 19.79 -18.69
CA THR A 84 2.88 21.13 -18.59
C THR A 84 3.04 21.73 -17.19
N TRP A 85 3.01 20.89 -16.14
CA TRP A 85 3.05 21.33 -14.74
C TRP A 85 4.13 20.59 -13.94
N PRO A 86 5.36 21.12 -13.87
CA PRO A 86 6.49 20.49 -13.18
C PRO A 86 6.23 20.22 -11.69
N TRP A 87 5.35 20.97 -11.05
CA TRP A 87 4.97 20.74 -9.65
C TRP A 87 4.24 19.41 -9.43
N GLY A 88 3.71 18.80 -10.49
CA GLY A 88 3.10 17.48 -10.43
C GLY A 88 4.05 16.41 -9.90
N PHE A 89 5.37 16.55 -10.09
CA PHE A 89 6.39 15.58 -9.65
C PHE A 89 6.49 15.42 -8.13
N VAL A 90 5.96 16.37 -7.36
CA VAL A 90 5.90 16.29 -5.90
C VAL A 90 5.10 15.06 -5.44
N PHE A 91 3.99 14.72 -6.11
CA PHE A 91 3.15 13.60 -5.71
C PHE A 91 3.83 12.23 -5.92
N PRO A 92 4.43 11.92 -7.08
CA PRO A 92 5.25 10.72 -7.24
C PRO A 92 6.42 10.64 -6.25
N LEU A 93 7.12 11.75 -6.01
CA LEU A 93 8.23 11.80 -5.05
C LEU A 93 7.76 11.46 -3.63
N LEU A 94 6.63 12.03 -3.20
CA LEU A 94 6.03 11.70 -1.91
C LEU A 94 5.57 10.24 -1.84
N ALA A 95 5.02 9.69 -2.93
CA ALA A 95 4.64 8.28 -2.99
C ALA A 95 5.86 7.35 -2.87
N VAL A 96 6.97 7.67 -3.56
CA VAL A 96 8.22 6.91 -3.47
C VAL A 96 8.83 7.03 -2.06
N ALA A 97 8.85 8.23 -1.48
CA ALA A 97 9.33 8.43 -0.12
C ALA A 97 8.50 7.65 0.91
N GLY A 98 7.17 7.67 0.77
CA GLY A 98 6.26 6.86 1.59
C GLY A 98 6.51 5.36 1.44
N LEU A 99 6.65 4.88 0.20
CA LEU A 99 6.94 3.49 -0.11
C LEU A 99 8.28 3.03 0.49
N ALA A 100 9.32 3.87 0.40
CA ALA A 100 10.61 3.61 1.02
C ALA A 100 10.49 3.49 2.55
N GLY A 101 9.72 4.37 3.18
CA GLY A 101 9.44 4.29 4.62
C GLY A 101 8.71 3.01 5.05
N VAL A 102 7.81 2.50 4.21
CA VAL A 102 7.13 1.22 4.43
C VAL A 102 8.11 0.05 4.26
N LEU A 103 8.90 0.04 3.19
CA LEU A 103 9.92 -0.99 2.91
C LEU A 103 10.92 -1.17 4.05
N LEU A 104 11.49 -0.06 4.56
CA LEU A 104 12.42 -0.10 5.70
C LEU A 104 11.80 -0.76 6.94
N ARG A 105 10.50 -0.54 7.15
CA ARG A 105 9.77 -1.15 8.27
C ARG A 105 9.47 -2.63 8.02
N CYS A 106 9.09 -3.00 6.80
CA CYS A 106 8.89 -4.40 6.43
C CYS A 106 10.19 -5.20 6.62
N GLU A 107 11.32 -4.65 6.16
CA GLU A 107 12.64 -5.27 6.29
C GLU A 107 13.04 -5.45 7.76
N ASN A 108 12.85 -4.41 8.60
CA ASN A 108 13.07 -4.52 10.04
C ASN A 108 12.19 -5.58 10.71
N ALA A 109 10.95 -5.78 10.24
CA ALA A 109 10.07 -6.82 10.75
C ALA A 109 10.53 -8.23 10.33
N THR A 110 11.09 -8.38 9.13
CA THR A 110 11.67 -9.65 8.66
C THR A 110 12.97 -9.99 9.39
N ASN A 111 13.82 -9.00 9.65
CA ASN A 111 15.10 -9.19 10.35
C ASN A 111 14.95 -9.46 11.86
N ALA A 112 13.77 -9.22 12.43
CA ALA A 112 13.52 -9.44 13.85
C ALA A 112 13.36 -10.93 14.25
N GLU A 113 13.28 -11.86 13.30
CA GLU A 113 13.20 -13.31 13.56
C GLU A 113 14.11 -14.08 12.59
N PRO A 114 15.34 -14.45 13.02
CA PRO A 114 15.68 -15.88 13.09
C PRO A 114 16.71 -16.23 14.19
N SER A 115 16.50 -15.85 15.46
CA SER A 115 17.38 -16.32 16.57
C SER A 115 16.71 -16.38 17.94
N LEU A 116 15.57 -17.05 18.06
CA LEU A 116 15.20 -17.68 19.33
C LEU A 116 15.63 -19.16 19.29
N PRO A 117 16.86 -19.50 19.71
CA PRO A 117 17.09 -20.85 20.18
C PRO A 117 16.15 -21.03 21.38
N LEU A 118 15.37 -22.12 21.33
CA LEU A 118 14.67 -22.68 22.48
C LEU A 118 15.58 -22.55 23.71
N ALA A 119 15.24 -21.69 24.66
CA ALA A 119 15.92 -21.68 25.95
C ALA A 119 15.34 -22.86 26.75
N PRO A 120 16.15 -23.89 27.09
CA PRO A 120 15.75 -24.85 28.10
C PRO A 120 16.07 -24.24 29.47
N ILE A 121 15.04 -23.82 30.21
CA ILE A 121 14.95 -23.93 31.68
C ILE A 121 13.51 -23.72 32.12
#